data_AF-A0A395H589-F1
#
_entry.id   AF-A0A395H589-F1
#
_cell.length_a   1.000
_cell.length_b   1.000
_cell.length_c   1.000
_cell.angle_alpha   90.00
_cell.angle_beta   90.00
_cell.angle_gamma   90.00
#
_symmetry.space_group_name_H-M   'P 1'
#
loop_
_entity.id
_entity.type
_entity.pdbx_description
1 polymer ?
#
loop_
_entity_poly.entity_id
_entity_poly.type
_entity_poly.pdbx_seq_one_letter_code
_entity_poly.pdbx_strand_id
1 'polypeptide(L)'
;MGPFTGQYYEHPAFGEDNTAGLITMSPENPPLARWVYLDKETNEVKYGGRKEGEDNVCGPFDWSEDEQYVTLEGNERWLAVRLPEDARKEQEAQDLGLDDGNDAKGLWRLYFDRSGSVGLPEGAETMQIRLKRELAEE
;
A
#
# COMPACT_ATOMS: atom_id res chain seq x y z
N MET A 1 -4.24 -4.18 15.52
CA MET A 1 -4.07 -4.10 14.05
C MET A 1 -3.60 -5.46 13.57
N GLY A 2 -4.33 -6.12 12.67
CA GLY A 2 -3.89 -7.39 12.06
C GLY A 2 -3.04 -7.14 10.80
N PRO A 3 -2.37 -8.17 10.26
CA PRO A 3 -1.69 -8.05 8.97
C PRO A 3 -2.70 -7.68 7.87
N PHE A 4 -2.22 -7.06 6.80
CA PHE A 4 -3.02 -6.80 5.61
C PHE A 4 -3.46 -8.14 5.00
N THR A 5 -4.76 -8.28 4.75
CA THR A 5 -5.34 -9.43 4.04
C THR A 5 -5.80 -8.97 2.67
N GLY A 6 -5.19 -9.55 1.63
CA GLY A 6 -5.55 -9.28 0.24
C GLY A 6 -5.78 -10.57 -0.55
N GLN A 7 -6.57 -10.46 -1.61
CA GLN A 7 -6.88 -11.56 -2.51
C GLN A 7 -6.64 -11.14 -3.96
N TYR A 8 -6.09 -12.05 -4.77
CA TYR A 8 -5.86 -11.80 -6.19
C TYR A 8 -7.14 -12.10 -6.99
N TYR A 9 -7.52 -11.17 -7.87
CA TYR A 9 -8.66 -11.29 -8.77
C TYR A 9 -8.31 -10.70 -10.13
N GLU A 10 -8.89 -11.27 -11.20
CA GLU A 10 -8.81 -10.66 -12.53
C GLU A 10 -9.50 -9.29 -12.51
N HIS A 11 -8.76 -8.23 -12.85
CA HIS A 11 -9.33 -6.89 -12.90
C HIS A 11 -10.05 -6.68 -14.24
N PRO A 12 -11.30 -6.18 -14.23
CA PRO A 12 -12.13 -6.06 -15.43
C PRO A 12 -11.70 -4.95 -16.41
N ALA A 13 -10.58 -4.27 -16.14
CA ALA A 13 -10.00 -3.25 -17.02
C ALA A 13 -8.56 -3.57 -17.46
N PHE A 14 -8.01 -4.74 -17.10
CA PHE A 14 -6.70 -5.15 -17.59
C PHE A 14 -6.81 -5.77 -18.99
N GLY A 15 -5.78 -5.51 -19.82
CA GLY A 15 -5.62 -6.17 -21.11
C GLY A 15 -5.31 -7.66 -20.95
N GLU A 16 -5.38 -8.42 -22.05
CA GLU A 16 -5.26 -9.89 -22.07
C GLU A 16 -3.97 -10.44 -21.43
N ASP A 17 -2.92 -9.61 -21.28
CA ASP A 17 -1.61 -9.99 -20.70
C ASP A 17 -1.44 -9.60 -19.21
N ASN A 18 -2.44 -8.98 -18.58
CA ASN A 18 -2.38 -8.52 -17.19
C ASN A 18 -3.46 -9.23 -16.36
N THR A 19 -3.07 -10.30 -15.67
CA THR A 19 -3.96 -11.34 -15.18
C THR A 19 -4.41 -11.16 -13.73
N ALA A 20 -3.81 -10.26 -12.94
CA ALA A 20 -4.08 -10.19 -11.50
C ALA A 20 -4.06 -8.75 -10.93
N GLY A 21 -5.21 -8.35 -10.41
CA GLY A 21 -5.36 -7.22 -9.49
C GLY A 21 -5.45 -7.73 -8.06
N LEU A 22 -5.27 -6.82 -7.09
CA LEU A 22 -5.34 -7.14 -5.67
C LEU A 22 -6.57 -6.45 -5.07
N ILE A 23 -7.40 -7.18 -4.32
CA ILE A 23 -8.48 -6.61 -3.52
C ILE A 23 -8.19 -6.74 -2.04
N THR A 24 -8.80 -5.86 -1.25
CA THR A 24 -8.83 -5.91 0.21
C THR A 24 -10.24 -5.65 0.73
N MET A 25 -10.52 -6.02 1.98
CA MET A 25 -11.79 -5.76 2.64
C MET A 25 -11.68 -4.49 3.49
N SER A 26 -12.52 -3.50 3.23
CA SER A 26 -12.53 -2.27 4.02
C SER A 26 -13.06 -2.52 5.44
N PRO A 27 -12.64 -1.70 6.44
CA PRO A 27 -13.05 -1.86 7.84
C PRO A 27 -14.48 -1.36 8.13
N GLU A 28 -15.20 -0.88 7.11
CA GLU A 28 -16.59 -0.44 7.26
C GLU A 28 -17.54 -1.62 7.51
N ASN A 29 -18.78 -1.35 7.97
CA ASN A 29 -19.77 -2.38 8.26
C ASN A 29 -21.06 -2.14 7.44
N PRO A 30 -21.41 -3.00 6.46
CA PRO A 30 -20.71 -4.24 6.07
C PRO A 30 -19.39 -3.97 5.33
N PRO A 31 -18.38 -4.87 5.44
CA PRO A 31 -17.10 -4.69 4.76
C PRO A 31 -17.30 -4.75 3.24
N LEU A 32 -16.61 -3.86 2.52
CA LEU A 32 -16.67 -3.80 1.06
C LEU A 32 -15.36 -4.28 0.46
N ALA A 33 -15.45 -5.06 -0.61
CA ALA A 33 -14.31 -5.38 -1.45
C ALA A 33 -13.84 -4.11 -2.18
N ARG A 34 -12.58 -3.74 -1.99
CA ARG A 34 -11.93 -2.57 -2.59
C ARG A 34 -10.71 -3.02 -3.38
N TRP A 35 -10.52 -2.44 -4.56
CA TRP A 35 -9.31 -2.65 -5.36
C TRP A 35 -8.15 -1.90 -4.73
N VAL A 36 -7.02 -2.56 -4.60
CA VAL A 36 -5.74 -1.94 -4.29
C VAL A 36 -5.15 -1.43 -5.60
N TYR A 37 -4.67 -0.19 -5.56
CA TYR A 37 -4.06 0.46 -6.72
C TYR A 37 -2.94 1.38 -6.27
N LEU A 38 -1.98 1.61 -7.15
CA LEU A 38 -0.96 2.63 -6.99
C LEU A 38 -1.47 3.92 -7.63
N ASP A 39 -1.55 4.97 -6.82
CA ASP A 39 -1.86 6.32 -7.27
C ASP A 39 -0.76 6.80 -8.25
N LYS A 40 -1.14 7.10 -9.49
CA LYS A 40 -0.16 7.46 -10.53
C LYS A 40 0.54 8.79 -10.29
N GLU A 41 -0.07 9.67 -9.49
CA GLU A 41 0.46 11.00 -9.21
C GLU A 41 1.39 10.97 -8.01
N THR A 42 1.01 10.26 -6.94
CA THR A 42 1.79 10.25 -5.69
C THR A 42 2.69 9.04 -5.53
N ASN A 43 2.46 7.96 -6.29
CA ASN A 43 3.07 6.63 -6.09
C ASN A 43 2.74 6.01 -4.72
N GLU A 44 1.65 6.43 -4.09
CA GLU A 44 1.14 5.81 -2.87
C GLU A 44 0.20 4.65 -3.23
N VAL A 45 0.32 3.53 -2.52
CA VAL A 45 -0.63 2.43 -2.62
C VAL A 45 -1.87 2.77 -1.80
N LYS A 46 -3.01 2.81 -2.47
CA LYS A 46 -4.33 3.12 -1.91
C LYS A 46 -5.31 1.99 -2.22
N TYR A 47 -6.50 2.07 -1.65
CA TYR A 47 -7.60 1.18 -1.99
C TYR A 47 -8.89 1.95 -2.21
N GLY A 48 -9.76 1.45 -3.09
CA GLY A 48 -11.01 2.13 -3.45
C GLY A 48 -11.93 1.30 -4.33
N GLY A 49 -13.05 1.89 -4.74
CA GLY A 49 -13.93 1.31 -5.74
C GLY A 49 -13.32 1.36 -7.14
N ARG A 50 -13.98 0.71 -8.10
CA ARG A 50 -13.51 0.65 -9.50
C ARG A 50 -13.21 2.02 -10.12
N LYS A 51 -14.06 3.02 -9.86
CA LYS A 51 -13.89 4.38 -10.41
C LYS A 51 -12.65 5.11 -9.86
N GLU A 52 -12.29 4.85 -8.60
CA GLU A 52 -11.12 5.46 -7.97
C GLU A 52 -9.82 4.82 -8.50
N GLY A 53 -9.87 3.54 -8.87
CA GLY A 53 -8.75 2.82 -9.48
C GLY A 53 -8.60 3.01 -10.99
N GLU A 54 -9.64 3.43 -11.71
CA GLU A 54 -9.68 3.43 -13.19
C GLU A 54 -8.55 4.24 -13.85
N ASP A 55 -8.17 5.36 -13.24
CA ASP A 55 -7.10 6.23 -13.71
C ASP A 55 -5.72 5.90 -13.14
N ASN A 56 -5.64 4.88 -12.28
CA ASN A 56 -4.48 4.50 -11.48
C ASN A 56 -3.92 3.14 -11.92
N VAL A 57 -2.77 2.75 -11.33
CA VAL A 57 -2.13 1.48 -11.69
C VAL A 57 -2.65 0.39 -10.76
N CYS A 58 -3.59 -0.41 -11.26
CA CYS A 58 -4.17 -1.50 -10.47
C CYS A 58 -3.39 -2.84 -10.61
N GLY A 59 -2.32 -2.92 -11.41
CA GLY A 59 -1.57 -4.15 -11.63
C GLY A 59 -0.70 -4.14 -12.90
N PRO A 60 -0.07 -5.29 -13.26
CA PRO A 60 -0.24 -6.58 -12.60
C PRO A 60 0.40 -6.61 -11.22
N PHE A 61 -0.36 -7.02 -10.22
CA PHE A 61 0.19 -7.50 -8.96
C PHE A 61 0.50 -8.99 -9.12
N ASP A 62 1.70 -9.41 -8.75
CA ASP A 62 2.13 -10.80 -8.88
C ASP A 62 3.10 -11.12 -7.73
N TRP A 63 3.86 -12.21 -7.85
CA TRP A 63 4.91 -12.59 -6.93
C TRP A 63 6.28 -12.73 -7.61
N SER A 64 7.34 -12.67 -6.80
CA SER A 64 8.70 -12.98 -7.20
C SER A 64 8.82 -14.44 -7.67
N GLU A 65 9.88 -14.80 -8.39
CA GLU A 65 10.08 -16.17 -8.93
C GLU A 65 10.10 -17.27 -7.85
N ASP A 66 10.47 -16.93 -6.61
CA ASP A 66 10.43 -17.82 -5.43
C ASP A 66 9.07 -17.81 -4.70
N GLU A 67 8.09 -17.10 -5.25
CA GLU A 67 6.73 -16.89 -4.75
C GLU A 67 6.63 -16.29 -3.32
N GLN A 68 7.73 -15.71 -2.82
CA GLN A 68 7.83 -15.23 -1.43
C GLN A 68 7.36 -13.78 -1.27
N TYR A 69 7.50 -12.96 -2.32
CA TYR A 69 7.31 -11.51 -2.21
C TYR A 69 6.36 -10.99 -3.27
N VAL A 70 5.55 -9.99 -2.91
CA VAL A 70 4.64 -9.32 -3.84
C VAL A 70 5.44 -8.43 -4.79
N THR A 71 5.10 -8.47 -6.07
CA THR A 71 5.61 -7.59 -7.11
C THR A 71 4.48 -6.73 -7.68
N LEU A 72 4.85 -5.58 -8.25
CA LEU A 72 3.97 -4.77 -9.08
C LEU A 72 4.69 -4.52 -10.39
N GLU A 73 4.05 -4.81 -11.53
CA GLU A 73 4.66 -4.74 -12.86
C GLU A 73 6.01 -5.49 -12.93
N GLY A 74 6.07 -6.65 -12.26
CA GLY A 74 7.25 -7.52 -12.21
C GLY A 74 8.44 -6.98 -11.40
N ASN A 75 8.24 -5.94 -10.56
CA ASN A 75 9.30 -5.34 -9.76
C ASN A 75 8.94 -5.30 -8.26
N GLU A 76 9.95 -5.29 -7.38
CA GLU A 76 9.81 -5.28 -5.91
C GLU A 76 10.23 -3.94 -5.28
N ARG A 77 10.00 -2.81 -5.96
CA ARG A 77 10.48 -1.49 -5.53
C ARG A 77 9.56 -0.81 -4.51
N TRP A 78 9.28 -1.52 -3.43
CA TRP A 78 8.41 -1.05 -2.36
C TRP A 78 9.14 -0.12 -1.39
N LEU A 79 8.42 0.91 -0.95
CA LEU A 79 8.90 1.88 0.02
C LEU A 79 7.88 2.02 1.14
N ALA A 80 8.35 1.97 2.39
CA ALA A 80 7.61 2.52 3.50
C ALA A 80 7.94 4.01 3.60
N VAL A 81 6.92 4.86 3.63
CA VAL A 81 7.06 6.32 3.71
C VAL A 81 6.31 6.85 4.93
N ARG A 82 7.01 7.62 5.77
CA ARG A 82 6.41 8.42 6.84
C ARG A 82 6.51 9.89 6.46
N LEU A 83 5.36 10.57 6.43
CA LEU A 83 5.33 11.99 6.02
C LEU A 83 5.77 12.88 7.19
N PRO A 84 6.33 14.08 6.91
CA PRO A 84 6.77 15.02 7.95
C PRO A 84 5.66 15.38 8.93
N GLU A 85 4.42 15.47 8.45
CA GLU A 85 3.26 15.79 9.28
C GLU A 85 2.94 14.70 10.30
N ASP A 86 3.14 13.43 9.97
CA ASP A 86 2.92 12.32 10.90
C ASP A 86 4.00 12.31 11.97
N ALA A 87 5.27 12.51 11.59
CA ALA A 87 6.38 12.63 12.54
C ALA A 87 6.19 13.82 13.49
N ARG A 88 5.72 14.96 12.99
CA ARG A 88 5.42 16.13 13.83
C ARG A 88 4.28 15.86 14.81
N LYS A 89 3.17 15.26 14.34
CA LYS A 89 2.03 14.91 15.21
C LYS A 89 2.44 13.91 16.29
N GLU A 90 3.28 12.95 15.95
CA GLU A 90 3.83 11.98 16.90
C GLU A 90 4.66 12.68 17.98
N GLN A 91 5.56 13.60 17.60
CA GLN A 91 6.35 14.38 18.56
C GLN A 91 5.47 15.29 19.45
N GLU A 92 4.49 15.99 18.87
CA GLU A 92 3.57 16.85 19.61
C GLU A 92 2.75 16.05 20.63
N ALA A 93 2.27 14.86 20.26
CA ALA A 93 1.55 13.97 21.18
C ALA A 93 2.44 13.49 22.34
N GLN A 94 3.70 13.17 22.06
CA GLN A 94 4.69 12.79 23.09
C GLN A 94 4.96 13.95 24.06
N ASP A 95 5.20 15.15 23.54
CA ASP A 95 5.51 16.34 24.36
C ASP A 95 4.34 16.73 25.27
N LEU A 96 3.09 16.53 24.81
CA LEU A 96 1.88 16.80 25.58
C LEU A 96 1.49 15.64 26.53
N GLY A 97 2.21 14.51 26.50
CA GLY A 97 1.85 13.31 27.27
C GLY A 97 0.51 12.69 26.84
N LEU A 98 0.09 12.93 25.60
CA LEU A 98 -1.13 12.39 24.99
C LEU A 98 -0.88 11.08 24.22
N ASP A 99 0.34 10.54 24.32
CA ASP A 99 0.70 9.25 23.76
C ASP A 99 0.00 8.11 24.54
N ASP A 100 -1.26 7.84 24.19
CA ASP A 100 -2.02 6.69 24.70
C ASP A 100 -1.52 5.35 24.13
N GLY A 101 -0.50 5.40 23.28
CA GLY A 101 0.15 4.26 22.67
C GLY A 101 -0.62 3.60 21.52
N ASN A 102 -1.77 4.14 21.10
CA ASN A 102 -2.70 3.38 20.27
C ASN A 102 -3.00 3.94 18.87
N ASP A 103 -2.96 5.26 18.62
CA ASP A 103 -3.56 5.79 17.38
C ASP A 103 -2.65 6.60 16.42
N ALA A 104 -1.39 6.89 16.77
CA ALA A 104 -0.52 7.69 15.87
C ALA A 104 1.00 7.39 15.88
N LYS A 105 1.49 6.37 16.61
CA LYS A 105 2.91 6.02 16.54
C LYS A 105 3.26 5.49 15.16
N GLY A 106 4.07 6.24 14.41
CA GLY A 106 4.67 5.77 13.17
C GLY A 106 3.65 5.34 12.10
N LEU A 107 2.76 6.24 11.68
CA LEU A 107 1.96 5.97 10.47
C LEU A 107 2.90 5.92 9.26
N TRP A 108 3.13 4.71 8.75
CA TRP A 108 3.84 4.46 7.50
C TRP A 108 2.85 4.13 6.41
N ARG A 109 3.05 4.72 5.24
CA ARG A 109 2.28 4.44 4.02
C ARG A 109 3.14 3.61 3.08
N LEU A 110 2.49 2.73 2.34
CA LEU A 110 3.14 1.92 1.32
C LEU A 110 3.21 2.72 0.01
N TYR A 111 4.39 2.82 -0.56
CA TYR A 111 4.67 3.48 -1.84
C TYR A 111 5.37 2.49 -2.78
N PHE A 112 5.34 2.77 -4.08
CA PHE A 112 6.05 1.99 -5.08
C PHE A 112 6.83 2.86 -6.08
N ASP A 113 8.12 2.62 -6.21
CA ASP A 113 8.97 3.39 -7.11
C ASP A 113 8.95 2.86 -8.55
N ARG A 114 8.04 3.40 -9.38
CA ARG A 114 7.95 3.03 -10.81
C ARG A 114 9.09 3.58 -11.66
N SER A 115 9.58 4.78 -11.36
CA SER A 115 10.49 5.53 -12.25
C SER A 115 11.97 5.49 -11.83
N GLY A 116 12.28 4.96 -10.64
CA GLY A 116 13.61 5.00 -10.03
C GLY A 116 13.81 6.18 -9.07
N SER A 117 12.79 7.02 -8.88
CA SER A 117 12.75 8.06 -7.85
C SER A 117 11.30 8.45 -7.54
N VAL A 118 10.92 8.41 -6.27
CA VAL A 118 9.61 8.93 -5.82
C VAL A 118 9.79 10.39 -5.40
N GLY A 119 8.98 11.29 -5.97
CA GLY A 119 8.96 12.73 -5.65
C GLY A 119 8.32 13.01 -4.29
N LEU A 120 8.99 12.61 -3.21
CA LEU A 120 8.47 12.72 -1.85
C LEU A 120 8.62 14.15 -1.29
N PRO A 121 7.74 14.57 -0.38
CA PRO A 121 7.85 15.87 0.27
C PRO A 121 9.14 15.97 1.10
N GLU A 122 9.68 17.19 1.20
CA GLU A 122 10.88 17.45 2.00
C GLU A 122 10.67 17.03 3.47
N GLY A 123 11.66 16.31 4.02
CA GLY A 123 11.60 15.77 5.37
C GLY A 123 10.84 14.45 5.51
N ALA A 124 10.33 13.87 4.42
CA ALA A 124 9.76 12.53 4.47
C ALA A 124 10.83 11.48 4.80
N GLU A 125 10.49 10.55 5.67
CA GLU A 125 11.34 9.41 6.00
C GLU A 125 10.95 8.22 5.12
N THR A 126 11.97 7.50 4.64
CA THR A 126 11.79 6.40 3.69
C THR A 126 12.58 5.18 4.13
N MET A 127 12.03 4.01 3.84
CA MET A 127 12.72 2.73 3.99
C MET A 127 12.35 1.83 2.81
N GLN A 128 13.36 1.25 2.16
CA GLN A 128 13.13 0.18 1.19
C GLN A 128 12.67 -1.07 1.94
N ILE A 129 11.57 -1.65 1.47
CA ILE A 129 10.96 -2.82 2.08
C ILE A 129 10.65 -3.88 1.01
N ARG A 130 10.32 -5.09 1.47
CA ARG A 130 9.75 -6.14 0.63
C ARG A 130 8.47 -6.62 1.28
N LEU A 131 7.45 -6.87 0.47
CA LEU A 131 6.15 -7.34 0.94
C LEU A 131 6.15 -8.86 0.93
N LYS A 132 6.47 -9.47 2.07
CA LYS A 132 6.45 -10.93 2.20
C LYS A 132 5.00 -11.42 2.19
N ARG A 133 4.73 -12.45 1.38
CA ARG A 133 3.45 -13.16 1.39
C ARG A 133 3.50 -14.27 2.43
N GLU A 134 2.44 -14.36 3.23
CA GLU A 134 2.17 -15.50 4.09
C GLU A 134 0.78 -16.02 3.73
N LEU A 135 0.65 -17.34 3.54
CA LEU A 135 -0.64 -17.96 3.30
C LEU A 135 -1.45 -17.85 4.59
N ALA A 136 -2.66 -17.33 4.51
CA ALA A 136 -3.58 -17.38 5.64
C ALA A 136 -3.89 -18.86 5.93
N GLU A 137 -3.60 -19.31 7.15
CA GLU A 137 -4.05 -20.62 7.63
C GLU A 137 -5.59 -20.64 7.63
N GLU A 138 -6.18 -21.71 7.07
CA GLU A 138 -7.64 -21.91 6.99
C GLU A 138 -8.32 -22.05 8.36
#